data_AF-A0A9X7P6S8-F1
#
_entry.id   AF-A0A9X7P6S8-F1
#
_cell.length_a   1.000
_cell.length_b   1.000
_cell.length_c   1.000
_cell.angle_alpha   90.00
_cell.angle_beta   90.00
_cell.angle_gamma   90.00
#
_symmetry.space_group_name_H-M   'P 1'
#
loop_
_entity.id
_entity.type
_entity.pdbx_description
1 polymer ?
#
loop_
_entity_poly.entity_id
_entity_poly.type
_entity_poly.pdbx_seq_one_letter_code
_entity_poly.pdbx_strand_id
1 'polypeptide(L)'
;MHKRDENGRGTRASFAELYDRYFDAVNRYLRYRMDNPWDADDLTAAVFLKAMENFPKYRGDAPVAVWLFRIAHNAYVDYLRGRRERVFTEEEMSYLEAAPSGPEEELLRSEEVR
;
A
#
# COMPACT_ATOMS: atom_id res chain seq x y z
N MET A 1 27.39 38.16 15.46
CA MET A 1 27.14 36.74 15.12
C MET A 1 26.13 36.72 13.97
N HIS A 2 26.31 35.83 12.98
CA HIS A 2 25.58 35.88 11.71
C HIS A 2 24.09 35.48 11.85
N LYS A 3 23.25 35.99 10.93
CA LYS A 3 21.84 35.61 10.74
C LYS A 3 21.70 34.46 9.72
N ARG A 4 20.54 33.78 9.74
CA ARG A 4 20.01 32.81 8.76
C ARG A 4 20.81 31.48 8.69
N ASP A 5 20.30 30.35 8.17
CA ASP A 5 18.97 29.99 7.63
C ASP A 5 18.06 29.36 8.72
N GLU A 6 16.72 29.27 8.68
CA GLU A 6 15.65 29.67 7.73
C GLU A 6 15.54 28.99 6.33
N ASN A 7 15.74 27.66 6.23
CA ASN A 7 15.48 26.92 4.97
C ASN A 7 15.00 25.44 5.14
N GLY A 8 14.07 24.98 4.29
CA GLY A 8 13.94 23.55 3.94
C GLY A 8 12.71 22.74 4.35
N ARG A 9 11.76 23.24 5.17
CA ARG A 9 10.51 22.49 5.49
C ARG A 9 9.29 23.00 4.72
N GLY A 10 9.36 22.90 3.39
CA GLY A 10 8.12 22.83 2.61
C GLY A 10 7.32 21.61 3.06
N THR A 11 6.01 21.76 3.21
CA THR A 11 5.11 20.78 3.84
C THR A 11 5.01 19.48 3.04
N ARG A 12 6.02 18.59 3.15
CA ARG A 12 5.79 17.17 2.90
C ARG A 12 4.77 16.70 3.92
N ALA A 13 3.67 16.13 3.43
CA ALA A 13 2.78 15.34 4.28
C ALA A 13 3.64 14.36 5.09
N SER A 14 3.38 14.25 6.37
CA SER A 14 4.06 13.32 7.25
C SER A 14 3.63 11.89 6.91
N PHE A 15 4.49 10.91 7.19
CA PHE A 15 4.10 9.51 7.08
C PHE A 15 2.95 9.17 8.05
N ALA A 16 2.83 9.89 9.17
CA ALA A 16 1.72 9.74 10.11
C ALA A 16 0.37 10.10 9.47
N GLU A 17 0.26 11.24 8.78
CA GLU A 17 -0.98 11.61 8.06
C GLU A 17 -1.37 10.61 6.96
N LEU A 18 -0.38 9.96 6.33
CA LEU A 18 -0.60 8.88 5.38
C LEU A 18 -1.13 7.62 6.08
N TYR A 19 -0.50 7.24 7.19
CA TYR A 19 -0.92 6.09 8.02
C TYR A 19 -2.35 6.29 8.52
N ASP A 20 -2.63 7.40 9.20
CA ASP A 20 -3.94 7.72 9.78
C ASP A 20 -5.05 7.77 8.71
N ARG A 21 -4.74 8.21 7.49
CA ARG A 21 -5.70 8.26 6.38
C ARG A 21 -6.00 6.90 5.77
N TYR A 22 -5.00 6.05 5.58
CA TYR A 22 -5.13 4.85 4.73
C TYR A 22 -5.01 3.51 5.47
N PHE A 23 -4.65 3.47 6.76
CA PHE A 23 -4.51 2.22 7.53
C PHE A 23 -5.74 1.31 7.41
N ASP A 24 -6.89 1.87 7.77
CA ASP A 24 -8.20 1.25 7.70
C ASP A 24 -8.56 0.73 6.29
N ALA A 25 -8.19 1.47 5.25
CA ALA A 25 -8.50 1.13 3.86
C ALA A 25 -7.63 -0.02 3.36
N VAL A 26 -6.33 0.00 3.67
CA VAL A 26 -5.38 -1.08 3.36
C VAL A 26 -5.73 -2.35 4.16
N ASN A 27 -6.06 -2.21 5.44
CA ASN A 27 -6.45 -3.34 6.29
C ASN A 27 -7.73 -4.01 5.77
N ARG A 28 -8.78 -3.24 5.45
CA ARG A 28 -10.02 -3.77 4.85
C ARG A 28 -9.75 -4.43 3.49
N TYR A 29 -8.88 -3.86 2.65
CA TYR A 29 -8.48 -4.44 1.36
C TYR A 29 -7.83 -5.83 1.49
N LEU A 30 -6.91 -5.98 2.45
CA LEU A 30 -6.22 -7.24 2.73
C LEU A 30 -7.15 -8.26 3.39
N ARG A 31 -7.93 -7.86 4.41
CA ARG A 31 -8.94 -8.72 5.05
C ARG A 31 -9.98 -9.27 4.07
N TYR A 32 -10.39 -8.50 3.06
CA TYR A 32 -11.31 -8.98 2.02
C TYR A 32 -10.69 -10.07 1.12
N ARG A 33 -9.36 -10.16 1.06
CA ARG A 33 -8.61 -11.07 0.18
C ARG A 33 -7.96 -12.25 0.90
N MET A 34 -8.06 -12.31 2.22
CA MET A 34 -7.34 -13.28 3.04
C MET A 34 -8.31 -14.03 3.96
N ASP A 35 -8.34 -15.36 3.86
CA ASP A 35 -9.21 -16.22 4.68
C ASP A 35 -8.93 -16.10 6.19
N ASN A 36 -7.72 -15.70 6.56
CA ASN A 36 -7.26 -15.59 7.94
C ASN A 36 -7.15 -14.11 8.36
N PRO A 37 -7.93 -13.64 9.34
CA PRO A 37 -7.90 -12.25 9.79
C PRO A 37 -6.59 -11.85 10.50
N TRP A 38 -5.82 -12.80 11.05
CA TRP A 38 -4.54 -12.52 11.72
C TRP A 38 -3.44 -12.21 10.71
N ASP A 39 -3.32 -13.04 9.67
CA ASP A 39 -2.35 -12.83 8.58
C ASP A 39 -2.55 -11.46 7.90
N ALA A 40 -3.79 -10.98 7.83
CA ALA A 40 -4.13 -9.67 7.26
C ALA A 40 -3.63 -8.48 8.09
N ASP A 41 -3.59 -8.58 9.42
CA ASP A 41 -3.05 -7.52 10.29
C ASP A 41 -1.52 -7.48 10.21
N ASP A 42 -0.86 -8.64 10.27
CA ASP A 42 0.60 -8.75 10.10
C ASP A 42 1.04 -8.24 8.72
N LEU A 43 0.31 -8.60 7.66
CA LEU A 43 0.58 -8.11 6.31
C LEU A 43 0.31 -6.60 6.19
N THR A 44 -0.71 -6.07 6.86
CA THR A 44 -0.95 -4.61 6.94
C THR A 44 0.25 -3.91 7.56
N ALA A 45 0.78 -4.42 8.68
CA ALA A 45 1.96 -3.86 9.33
C ALA A 45 3.20 -3.89 8.42
N ALA A 46 3.43 -5.01 7.72
CA ALA A 46 4.52 -5.14 6.74
C ALA A 46 4.40 -4.14 5.58
N VAL A 47 3.18 -3.88 5.08
CA VAL A 47 2.91 -2.87 4.04
C VAL A 47 3.26 -1.47 4.51
N PHE A 48 2.84 -1.07 5.72
CA PHE A 48 3.16 0.27 6.23
C PHE A 48 4.65 0.42 6.59
N LEU A 49 5.33 -0.63 7.05
CA LEU A 49 6.79 -0.60 7.22
C LEU A 49 7.50 -0.34 5.88
N LYS A 50 7.16 -1.13 4.85
CA LYS A 50 7.71 -0.99 3.49
C LYS A 50 7.35 0.37 2.87
N ALA A 51 6.16 0.90 3.16
CA ALA A 51 5.78 2.25 2.75
C ALA A 51 6.64 3.31 3.46
N MET A 52 6.86 3.20 4.78
CA MET A 52 7.68 4.13 5.56
C MET A 52 9.12 4.24 5.03
N GLU A 53 9.73 3.10 4.71
CA GLU A 53 11.09 3.03 4.12
C GLU A 53 11.19 3.70 2.74
N ASN A 54 10.10 3.66 1.95
CA ASN A 54 10.07 4.19 0.59
C ASN A 54 9.47 5.61 0.51
N PHE A 55 8.79 6.08 1.54
CA PHE A 55 8.16 7.39 1.60
C PHE A 55 9.13 8.58 1.37
N PRO A 56 10.39 8.57 1.85
CA PRO A 56 11.36 9.62 1.50
C PRO A 56 11.60 9.72 -0.02
N LYS A 57 11.57 8.58 -0.72
CA LYS A 57 11.80 8.43 -2.16
C LYS A 57 10.56 8.69 -3.02
N TYR A 58 9.36 8.74 -2.41
CA TYR A 58 8.13 9.05 -3.14
C TYR A 58 8.19 10.49 -3.69
N ARG A 59 7.93 10.62 -4.99
CA ARG A 59 8.09 11.87 -5.77
C ARG A 59 6.78 12.57 -6.11
N GLY A 60 5.64 11.91 -5.92
CA GLY A 60 4.33 12.42 -6.36
C GLY A 60 3.97 12.09 -7.82
N ASP A 61 4.75 11.22 -8.50
CA ASP A 61 4.52 10.85 -9.91
C ASP A 61 3.19 10.08 -10.14
N ALA A 62 2.53 9.63 -9.07
CA ALA A 62 1.19 9.04 -9.03
C ALA A 62 0.51 9.39 -7.69
N PRO A 63 -0.83 9.34 -7.57
CA PRO A 63 -1.51 9.59 -6.30
C PRO A 63 -1.01 8.70 -5.16
N VAL A 64 -0.94 9.25 -3.95
CA VAL A 64 -0.35 8.57 -2.79
C VAL A 64 -1.11 7.29 -2.42
N ALA A 65 -2.43 7.29 -2.62
CA ALA A 65 -3.29 6.12 -2.52
C ALA A 65 -2.82 5.00 -3.48
N VAL A 66 -2.70 5.29 -4.78
CA VAL A 66 -2.28 4.31 -5.80
C VAL A 66 -0.90 3.72 -5.47
N TRP A 67 0.05 4.58 -5.09
CA TRP A 67 1.38 4.13 -4.66
C TRP A 67 1.33 3.16 -3.47
N LEU A 68 0.52 3.48 -2.45
CA LEU A 68 0.38 2.65 -1.25
C LEU A 68 -0.36 1.33 -1.54
N PHE A 69 -1.45 1.37 -2.31
CA PHE A 69 -2.21 0.17 -2.69
C PHE A 69 -1.41 -0.77 -3.59
N ARG A 70 -0.51 -0.24 -4.43
CA ARG A 70 0.46 -1.05 -5.18
C ARG A 70 1.48 -1.75 -4.27
N ILE A 71 1.90 -1.13 -3.16
CA ILE A 71 2.72 -1.81 -2.13
C ILE A 71 1.88 -2.93 -1.47
N ALA A 72 0.63 -2.65 -1.12
CA ALA A 72 -0.29 -3.63 -0.51
C ALA A 72 -0.56 -4.84 -1.42
N HIS A 73 -0.82 -4.60 -2.70
CA HIS A 73 -1.02 -5.66 -3.69
C HIS A 73 0.23 -6.53 -3.87
N ASN A 74 1.41 -5.92 -4.03
CA ASN A 74 2.65 -6.69 -4.13
C ASN A 74 2.90 -7.54 -2.87
N ALA A 75 2.67 -7.00 -1.67
CA ALA A 75 2.81 -7.75 -0.43
C ALA A 75 1.82 -8.93 -0.33
N TYR A 76 0.58 -8.75 -0.80
CA TYR A 76 -0.41 -9.83 -0.90
C TYR A 76 -0.01 -10.91 -1.90
N VAL A 77 0.48 -10.53 -3.09
CA VAL A 77 1.00 -11.48 -4.08
C VAL A 77 2.22 -12.24 -3.56
N ASP A 78 3.13 -11.57 -2.84
CA ASP A 78 4.29 -12.21 -2.20
C ASP A 78 3.88 -13.16 -1.06
N TYR A 79 2.87 -12.79 -0.24
CA TYR A 79 2.25 -13.68 0.76
C TYR A 79 1.65 -14.94 0.10
N LEU A 80 0.90 -14.76 -0.99
CA LEU A 80 0.35 -15.88 -1.75
C LEU A 80 1.45 -16.76 -2.33
N ARG A 81 2.54 -16.20 -2.86
CA ARG A 81 3.72 -16.94 -3.35
C ARG A 81 4.41 -17.73 -2.23
N GLY A 82 4.54 -17.17 -1.03
CA GLY A 82 5.04 -17.89 0.15
C GLY A 82 4.14 -19.05 0.60
N ARG A 83 2.81 -18.94 0.36
CA ARG A 83 1.84 -20.03 0.54
C ARG A 83 1.78 -20.99 -0.66
N ARG A 84 2.18 -20.55 -1.86
CA ARG A 84 2.22 -21.31 -3.13
C ARG A 84 3.30 -22.39 -3.11
N GLU A 85 4.40 -22.18 -2.41
CA GLU A 85 5.40 -23.22 -2.10
C GLU A 85 4.82 -24.37 -1.23
N ARG A 86 3.54 -24.29 -0.85
CA ARG A 86 2.81 -25.33 -0.10
C ARG A 86 1.54 -25.88 -0.78
N VAL A 87 0.76 -25.13 -1.59
CA VAL A 87 -0.61 -25.60 -1.97
C VAL A 87 -1.25 -25.21 -3.34
N PHE A 88 -0.81 -24.24 -4.14
CA PHE A 88 -1.64 -23.71 -5.27
C PHE A 88 -1.21 -24.11 -6.70
N THR A 89 -2.16 -24.13 -7.64
CA THR A 89 -1.96 -24.49 -9.07
C THR A 89 -1.59 -23.30 -9.97
N GLU A 90 -1.12 -23.60 -11.19
CA GLU A 90 -0.70 -22.61 -12.19
C GLU A 90 -1.88 -21.74 -12.70
N GLU A 91 -3.07 -22.33 -12.82
CA GLU A 91 -4.24 -21.71 -13.43
C GLU A 91 -4.90 -20.69 -12.49
N GLU A 92 -5.05 -21.04 -11.21
CA GLU A 92 -5.47 -20.12 -10.13
C GLU A 92 -4.55 -18.88 -10.04
N MET A 93 -3.27 -19.07 -10.36
CA MET A 93 -2.25 -18.02 -10.28
C MET A 93 -2.28 -17.07 -11.46
N SER A 94 -2.58 -17.56 -12.67
CA SER A 94 -2.95 -16.73 -13.81
C SER A 94 -4.11 -15.78 -13.46
N TYR A 95 -5.17 -16.29 -12.82
CA TYR A 95 -6.30 -15.45 -12.38
C TYR A 95 -5.92 -14.41 -11.31
N LEU A 96 -5.00 -14.73 -10.40
CA LEU A 96 -4.53 -13.80 -9.37
C LEU A 96 -3.63 -12.67 -9.92
N GLU A 97 -2.82 -12.97 -10.93
CA GLU A 97 -1.92 -12.00 -11.57
C GLU A 97 -2.61 -11.21 -12.72
N ALA A 98 -3.65 -11.78 -13.33
CA ALA A 98 -4.48 -11.13 -14.35
C ALA A 98 -5.75 -10.46 -13.80
N ALA A 99 -6.07 -10.64 -12.51
CA ALA A 99 -7.14 -9.89 -11.87
C ALA A 99 -6.85 -8.39 -12.03
N PRO A 100 -7.78 -7.59 -12.59
CA PRO A 100 -7.59 -6.15 -12.68
C PRO A 100 -7.30 -5.60 -11.29
N SER A 101 -6.36 -4.65 -11.23
CA SER A 101 -5.90 -4.05 -9.99
C SER A 101 -7.08 -3.70 -9.09
N GLY A 102 -6.99 -4.00 -7.80
CA GLY A 102 -8.14 -3.98 -6.90
C GLY A 102 -8.73 -2.58 -6.61
N PRO A 103 -8.94 -2.21 -5.34
CA PRO A 103 -9.60 -0.94 -5.02
C PRO A 103 -8.77 0.30 -5.39
N GLU A 104 -7.61 0.19 -6.05
CA GLU A 104 -6.97 1.37 -6.66
C GLU A 104 -7.86 2.00 -7.73
N GLU A 105 -8.62 1.22 -8.51
CA GLU A 105 -9.53 1.76 -9.54
C GLU A 105 -10.76 2.43 -8.89
N GLU A 106 -11.25 1.86 -7.78
CA GLU A 106 -12.32 2.45 -6.95
C GLU A 106 -11.83 3.71 -6.20
N LEU A 107 -10.60 3.70 -5.66
CA LEU A 107 -10.03 4.85 -4.96
C LEU A 107 -9.70 6.00 -5.91
N LEU A 108 -9.14 5.71 -7.09
CA LEU A 108 -8.95 6.70 -8.16
C LEU A 108 -10.27 7.41 -8.48
N ARG A 109 -11.33 6.62 -8.71
CA ARG A 109 -12.69 7.13 -8.97
C ARG A 109 -13.27 7.92 -7.79
N SER A 110 -12.80 7.69 -6.56
CA SER A 110 -13.24 8.41 -5.36
C SER A 110 -12.42 9.68 -5.05
N GLU A 111 -11.13 9.73 -5.39
CA GLU A 111 -10.27 10.92 -5.20
C GLU A 111 -10.42 11.93 -6.34
N GLU A 112 -10.96 11.54 -7.51
CA GLU A 112 -11.24 12.42 -8.66
C GLU A 112 -12.53 13.28 -8.49
N VAL A 113 -13.35 13.01 -7.46
CA VAL A 113 -14.67 13.64 -7.23
C VAL A 113 -14.62 14.76 -6.17
N ARG A 114 -13.42 15.27 -5.81
CA ARG A 114 -13.24 16.18 -4.67
C ARG A 114 -12.43 17.44 -4.97
#